data_AF-A0AAE0EJB8-F1
#
_entry.id   AF-A0AAE0EJB8-F1
#
_cell.length_a   1.000
_cell.length_b   1.000
_cell.length_c   1.000
_cell.angle_alpha   90.00
_cell.angle_beta   90.00
_cell.angle_gamma   90.00
#
_symmetry.space_group_name_H-M   'P 1'
#
loop_
_entity.id
_entity.type
_entity.pdbx_description
1 polymer ?
#
loop_
_entity_poly.entity_id
_entity_poly.type
_entity_poly.pdbx_seq_one_letter_code
_entity_poly.pdbx_strand_id
1 'polypeptide(L)'
;MWDVKGFESYKRKHNRQRKMTSELETYLEQEEISGSEEFDILLWWKMQKGRHPILSKIARDVLAIPVSTVASESAFSTGGRTLSSHRSRLHPHTVEALMCTQNWI
;
A
#
# COMPACT_ATOMS: atom_id res chain seq x y z
N MET A 1 -52.19 -10.96 -4.09
CA MET A 1 -51.79 -10.68 -2.70
C MET A 1 -50.27 -10.74 -2.66
N TRP A 2 -49.59 -9.60 -2.51
CA TRP A 2 -48.12 -9.53 -2.55
C TRP A 2 -47.55 -10.32 -1.36
N ASP A 3 -46.55 -11.17 -1.60
CA ASP A 3 -45.94 -12.00 -0.55
C ASP A 3 -45.04 -11.15 0.37
N VAL A 4 -45.67 -10.57 1.39
CA VAL A 4 -45.03 -9.77 2.43
C VAL A 4 -43.96 -10.58 3.18
N LYS A 5 -44.11 -11.91 3.29
CA LYS A 5 -43.10 -12.77 3.94
C LYS A 5 -41.83 -12.89 3.11
N GLY A 6 -41.97 -12.97 1.78
CA GLY A 6 -40.84 -12.96 0.84
C GLY A 6 -40.02 -11.68 0.96
N PHE A 7 -40.69 -10.53 1.03
CA PHE A 7 -40.04 -9.22 1.16
C PHE A 7 -39.31 -9.03 2.51
N GLU A 8 -39.93 -9.44 3.61
CA GLU A 8 -39.30 -9.40 4.94
C GLU A 8 -38.09 -10.36 5.05
N SER A 9 -38.15 -11.50 4.36
CA SER A 9 -37.04 -12.45 4.30
C SER A 9 -35.86 -11.91 3.47
N TYR A 10 -36.16 -11.21 2.38
CA TYR A 10 -35.15 -10.49 1.58
C TYR A 10 -34.47 -9.40 2.39
N LYS A 11 -35.23 -8.54 3.08
CA LYS A 11 -34.67 -7.52 3.99
C LYS A 11 -33.80 -8.15 5.07
N ARG A 12 -34.24 -9.25 5.70
CA ARG A 12 -33.44 -9.94 6.71
C ARG A 12 -32.15 -10.52 6.16
N LYS A 13 -32.15 -11.14 4.97
CA LYS A 13 -30.93 -11.64 4.31
C LYS A 13 -29.97 -10.50 3.99
N HIS A 14 -30.48 -9.44 3.35
CA HIS A 14 -29.68 -8.28 2.97
C HIS A 14 -29.13 -7.53 4.19
N ASN A 15 -29.91 -7.43 5.27
CA ASN A 15 -29.47 -6.81 6.53
C ASN A 15 -28.48 -7.69 7.29
N ARG A 16 -28.59 -9.02 7.23
CA ARG A 16 -27.64 -9.96 7.82
C ARG A 16 -26.31 -10.00 7.06
N GLN A 17 -26.34 -9.82 5.74
CA GLN A 17 -25.15 -9.58 4.92
C GLN A 17 -24.49 -8.24 5.24
N ARG A 18 -25.27 -7.18 5.48
CA ARG A 18 -24.77 -5.89 6.00
C ARG A 18 -24.30 -5.95 7.46
N LYS A 19 -24.56 -7.03 8.20
CA LYS A 19 -24.19 -7.18 9.61
C LYS A 19 -22.83 -7.85 9.82
N MET A 20 -22.06 -8.09 8.76
CA MET A 20 -20.62 -8.30 8.88
C MET A 20 -19.95 -6.95 8.69
N THR A 21 -19.50 -6.32 9.77
CA THR A 21 -18.68 -5.12 9.70
C THR A 21 -17.40 -5.47 8.94
N SER A 22 -17.04 -4.66 7.96
CA SER A 22 -15.81 -4.86 7.21
C SER A 22 -14.57 -4.58 8.07
N GLU A 23 -13.39 -5.09 7.68
CA GLU A 23 -12.12 -4.68 8.31
C GLU A 23 -11.96 -3.16 8.31
N LEU A 24 -12.40 -2.50 7.23
CA LEU A 24 -12.35 -1.05 7.07
C LEU A 24 -13.26 -0.34 8.08
N GLU A 25 -14.52 -0.74 8.18
CA GLU A 25 -15.45 -0.16 9.18
C GLU A 25 -14.91 -0.36 10.59
N THR A 26 -14.42 -1.57 10.89
CA THR A 26 -13.83 -1.88 12.20
C THR A 26 -12.61 -1.02 12.49
N TYR A 27 -11.78 -0.69 11.50
CA TYR A 27 -10.62 0.20 11.64
C TYR A 27 -11.05 1.65 11.85
N LEU A 28 -12.03 2.14 11.10
CA LEU A 28 -12.54 3.51 11.21
C LEU A 28 -13.23 3.78 12.55
N GLU A 29 -13.73 2.74 13.22
CA GLU A 29 -14.31 2.81 14.56
C GLU A 29 -13.27 2.70 15.70
N GLN A 30 -11.99 2.42 15.40
CA GLN A 30 -10.95 2.37 16.43
C GLN A 30 -10.61 3.77 16.94
N GLU A 31 -10.20 3.85 18.21
CA GLU A 31 -9.66 5.08 18.78
C GLU A 31 -8.42 5.55 18.00
N GLU A 32 -8.28 6.88 17.89
CA GLU A 32 -7.12 7.50 17.25
C GLU A 32 -5.83 7.07 17.96
N ILE A 33 -4.87 6.62 17.16
CA ILE A 33 -3.54 6.30 17.65
C ILE A 33 -2.87 7.63 17.99
N SER A 34 -2.60 7.86 19.28
CA SER A 34 -1.76 8.97 19.70
C SER A 34 -0.33 8.72 19.21
N GLY A 35 0.02 9.29 18.06
CA GLY A 35 1.37 9.18 17.49
C GLY A 35 2.37 9.99 18.31
N SER A 36 3.47 9.36 18.74
CA SER A 36 4.67 10.06 19.18
C SER A 36 5.49 10.53 17.97
N GLU A 37 6.48 11.41 18.16
CA GLU A 37 7.38 11.86 17.09
C GLU A 37 8.16 10.71 16.41
N GLU A 38 8.24 9.54 17.05
CA GLU A 38 8.95 8.35 16.56
C GLU A 38 8.00 7.26 16.01
N PHE A 39 6.77 7.63 15.64
CA PHE A 39 5.79 6.65 15.20
C PHE A 39 6.07 6.11 13.79
N ASP A 40 6.49 4.84 13.71
CA ASP A 40 6.62 4.10 12.45
C ASP A 40 5.27 3.49 12.02
N ILE A 41 4.60 4.17 11.09
CA ILE A 41 3.31 3.75 10.54
C ILE A 41 3.40 2.40 9.78
N LEU A 42 4.51 2.08 9.14
CA LEU A 42 4.67 0.81 8.41
C LEU A 42 4.85 -0.35 9.38
N LEU A 43 5.60 -0.15 10.46
CA LEU A 43 5.72 -1.11 11.55
C LEU A 43 4.39 -1.32 12.27
N TRP A 44 3.62 -0.25 12.48
CA TRP A 44 2.29 -0.34 13.06
C TRP A 44 1.36 -1.21 12.21
N TRP A 45 1.28 -0.96 10.89
CA TRP A 45 0.48 -1.81 9.99
C TRP A 45 0.99 -3.25 9.90
N LYS A 46 2.30 -3.48 10.08
CA LYS A 46 2.87 -4.84 10.17
C LYS A 46 2.35 -5.58 11.41
N MET A 47 2.20 -4.90 12.55
CA MET A 47 1.63 -5.49 13.77
C MET A 47 0.12 -5.73 13.65
N GLN A 48 -0.58 -4.88 12.91
CA GLN A 48 -2.05 -4.96 12.76
C GLN A 48 -2.53 -6.10 11.85
N LYS A 49 -1.63 -6.86 11.21
CA LYS A 49 -1.95 -7.99 10.32
C LYS A 49 -2.89 -9.04 10.91
N GLY A 50 -2.81 -9.27 12.23
CA GLY A 50 -3.66 -10.27 12.89
C GLY A 50 -5.13 -9.84 12.96
N ARG A 51 -5.39 -8.53 13.11
CA ARG A 51 -6.73 -7.97 13.23
C ARG A 51 -7.29 -7.51 11.88
N HIS A 52 -6.43 -6.98 11.01
CA HIS A 52 -6.78 -6.46 9.68
C HIS A 52 -5.88 -7.05 8.58
N PRO A 53 -6.00 -8.36 8.27
CA PRO A 53 -5.09 -9.05 7.34
C PRO A 53 -5.17 -8.55 5.89
N ILE A 54 -6.31 -8.02 5.45
CA ILE A 54 -6.47 -7.46 4.10
C ILE A 54 -6.05 -5.99 4.12
N LEU A 55 -6.55 -5.21 5.07
CA LEU A 55 -6.28 -3.77 5.14
C LEU A 55 -4.79 -3.49 5.36
N SER A 56 -4.09 -4.29 6.16
CA SER A 56 -2.63 -4.17 6.38
C SER A 56 -1.77 -4.47 5.15
N LYS A 57 -2.32 -5.15 4.13
CA LYS A 57 -1.65 -5.31 2.84
C LYS A 57 -1.85 -4.06 2.00
N ILE A 58 -3.09 -3.61 1.85
CA ILE A 58 -3.44 -2.38 1.13
C ILE A 58 -2.68 -1.18 1.69
N ALA A 59 -2.68 -1.02 3.02
CA ALA A 59 -1.98 0.08 3.66
C ALA A 59 -0.47 0.05 3.39
N ARG A 60 0.16 -1.13 3.36
CA ARG A 60 1.58 -1.24 3.01
C ARG A 60 1.82 -0.84 1.57
N ASP A 61 0.98 -1.29 0.65
CA ASP A 61 1.14 -1.00 -0.78
C ASP A 61 0.96 0.50 -1.05
N VAL A 62 0.02 1.16 -0.37
CA VAL A 62 -0.23 2.61 -0.50
C VAL A 62 0.85 3.45 0.18
N LEU A 63 1.25 3.10 1.40
CA LEU A 63 2.21 3.88 2.20
C LEU A 63 3.66 3.69 1.75
N ALA A 64 3.99 2.61 1.04
CA ALA A 64 5.31 2.39 0.48
C ALA A 64 5.59 3.24 -0.78
N ILE A 65 4.58 3.91 -1.33
CA ILE A 65 4.75 4.78 -2.50
C ILE A 65 5.50 6.03 -2.05
N PRO A 66 6.67 6.34 -2.64
CA PRO A 66 7.39 7.56 -2.31
C PRO A 66 6.53 8.78 -2.68
N VAL A 67 6.39 9.71 -1.72
CA VAL A 67 5.57 10.93 -1.87
C VAL A 67 6.18 11.91 -2.89
N SER A 68 7.48 11.78 -3.19
CA SER A 68 8.18 12.67 -4.11
C SER A 68 8.91 11.93 -5.22
N THR A 69 9.06 12.61 -6.36
CA THR A 69 9.91 12.19 -7.47
C THR A 69 11.40 12.29 -7.17
N VAL A 70 11.79 12.84 -6.01
CA VAL A 70 13.20 13.09 -5.64
C VAL A 70 13.99 11.79 -5.59
N ALA A 71 13.39 10.67 -5.18
CA ALA A 71 14.03 9.36 -5.25
C ALA A 71 14.35 8.96 -6.70
N SER A 72 13.40 9.18 -7.60
CA SER A 72 13.54 8.93 -9.04
C SER A 72 14.57 9.87 -9.70
N GLU A 73 14.58 11.15 -9.31
CA GLU A 73 15.53 12.15 -9.80
C GLU A 73 16.94 11.92 -9.25
N SER A 74 17.07 11.46 -8.01
CA SER A 74 18.35 11.05 -7.41
C SER A 74 18.92 9.80 -8.10
N ALA A 75 18.07 8.80 -8.35
CA ALA A 75 18.44 7.63 -9.14
C ALA A 75 18.89 8.04 -10.56
N PHE A 76 18.16 8.95 -11.22
CA PHE A 76 18.50 9.45 -12.54
C PHE A 76 19.80 10.29 -12.55
N SER A 77 19.99 11.16 -11.56
CA SER A 77 21.20 11.98 -11.41
C SER A 77 22.43 11.11 -11.16
N THR A 78 22.30 10.08 -10.32
CA THR A 78 23.35 9.07 -10.09
C THR A 78 23.63 8.27 -11.35
N GLY A 79 22.59 7.91 -12.12
CA GLY A 79 22.71 7.30 -13.44
C GLY A 79 23.50 8.17 -14.42
N GLY A 80 23.20 9.46 -14.49
CA GLY A 80 23.91 10.43 -15.35
C GLY A 80 25.40 10.57 -15.00
N ARG A 81 25.76 10.48 -13.71
CA ARG A 81 27.16 10.51 -13.26
C ARG A 81 27.90 9.20 -13.55
N THR A 82 27.22 8.06 -13.46
CA THR A 82 27.79 6.73 -13.76
C THR A 82 27.93 6.51 -15.27
N LEU A 83 27.09 7.16 -16.07
CA LEU A 83 27.16 7.19 -17.54
C LEU A 83 28.17 8.21 -18.09
N SER A 84 28.68 9.12 -17.25
CA SER A 84 29.61 10.16 -17.68
C SER A 84 31.02 9.60 -17.94
N SER A 85 31.50 9.84 -19.16
CA SER A 85 32.85 9.65 -19.71
C SER A 85 33.46 8.22 -19.74
N HIS A 86 33.17 7.33 -18.80
CA HIS A 86 33.84 6.02 -18.72
C HIS A 86 33.09 4.86 -19.42
N ARG A 87 31.81 5.05 -19.80
CA ARG A 87 30.94 3.97 -20.31
C ARG A 87 30.07 4.37 -21.52
N SER A 88 30.49 5.33 -22.35
CA SER A 88 29.75 5.79 -23.55
C SER A 88 29.48 4.72 -24.62
N ARG A 89 29.81 3.44 -24.36
CA ARG A 89 29.65 2.28 -25.24
C ARG A 89 28.75 1.18 -24.66
N LEU A 90 28.13 1.39 -23.50
CA LEU A 90 27.20 0.39 -22.94
C LEU A 90 25.86 0.42 -23.67
N HIS A 91 25.34 -0.77 -23.93
CA HIS A 91 23.98 -0.92 -24.44
C HIS A 91 22.98 -0.47 -23.36
N PRO A 92 21.88 0.22 -23.72
CA PRO A 92 20.87 0.70 -22.76
C PRO A 92 20.39 -0.37 -21.78
N HIS A 93 20.25 -1.61 -22.25
CA HIS A 93 19.87 -2.75 -21.40
C HIS A 93 20.89 -3.06 -20.28
N THR A 94 22.20 -2.90 -20.55
CA THR A 94 23.24 -3.09 -19.54
C THR A 94 23.22 -1.96 -18.51
N VAL A 95 22.87 -0.74 -18.92
CA VAL A 95 22.73 0.40 -18.03
C VAL A 95 21.53 0.22 -17.11
N GLU A 96 20.40 -0.19 -17.66
CA GLU A 96 19.18 -0.53 -16.91
C GLU A 96 19.47 -1.60 -15.85
N ALA A 97 20.11 -2.72 -16.25
CA ALA A 97 20.48 -3.78 -15.33
C ALA A 97 21.36 -3.27 -14.18
N LEU A 98 22.37 -2.44 -14.48
CA LEU A 98 23.26 -1.85 -13.47
C LEU A 98 22.48 -0.93 -12.50
N MET A 99 21.62 -0.05 -13.01
CA MET A 99 20.81 0.84 -12.18
C MET A 99 19.83 0.07 -11.29
N CYS A 100 19.16 -0.97 -11.84
CA CYS A 100 18.28 -1.84 -11.07
C CYS A 100 19.02 -2.58 -9.96
N THR A 101 20.23 -3.11 -10.24
CA THR A 101 21.02 -3.80 -9.21
C THR A 101 21.55 -2.87 -8.12
N GLN A 102 21.86 -1.62 -8.45
CA GLN A 102 22.38 -0.64 -7.50
C GLN A 102 21.32 -0.15 -6.50
N ASN A 103 20.04 -0.13 -6.91
CA ASN A 103 18.93 0.30 -6.07
C ASN A 103 18.27 -0.85 -5.27
N TRP A 104 18.65 -2.09 -5.56
CA TRP A 104 18.07 -3.30 -4.95
C TRP A 104 18.84 -3.81 -3.71
N ILE A 105 20.11 -3.44 -3.57
CA ILE A 105 20.98 -3.77 -2.41
C ILE A 105 20.93 -2.63 -1.41
#